data_AF-A0A7W6F894-F1
#
_entry.id   AF-A0A7W6F894-F1
#
_cell.length_a   1.000
_cell.length_b   1.000
_cell.length_c   1.000
_cell.angle_alpha   90.00
_cell.angle_beta   90.00
_cell.angle_gamma   90.00
#
_symmetry.space_group_name_H-M   'P 1'
#
loop_
_entity.id
_entity.type
_entity.pdbx_description
1 polymer ?
#
loop_
_entity_poly.entity_id
_entity_poly.type
_entity_poly.pdbx_seq_one_letter_code
_entity_poly.pdbx_strand_id
1 'polypeptide(L)' 'MPDRFLIGNGLWCSCCFPAGAPRSRNWRKKIRPGCNECAGEGRISLTAEQIIAATIAETVAWRARA' A
#
# COMPACT_ATOMS: atom_id res chain seq x y z
N MET A 1 15.12 -0.02 -3.85
CA MET A 1 14.77 0.64 -2.57
C MET A 1 13.29 1.03 -2.61
N PRO A 2 12.52 0.90 -1.52
CA PRO A 2 11.13 1.37 -1.49
C PRO A 2 11.05 2.86 -1.80
N ASP A 3 10.19 3.24 -2.74
CA ASP A 3 10.03 4.64 -3.12
C ASP A 3 8.97 5.31 -2.24
N ARG A 4 9.43 6.15 -1.32
CA ARG A 4 8.58 6.87 -0.36
C ARG A 4 7.90 8.11 -0.96
N PHE A 5 8.32 8.56 -2.15
CA PHE A 5 7.82 9.79 -2.77
C PHE A 5 6.68 9.53 -3.75
N LEU A 6 6.47 8.27 -4.18
CA LEU A 6 5.29 7.89 -4.93
C LEU A 6 4.02 7.99 -4.05
N ILE A 7 3.32 9.13 -4.15
CA ILE A 7 2.03 9.35 -3.49
C ILE A 7 1.02 8.35 -4.04
N GLY A 8 0.39 7.55 -3.17
CA GLY A 8 -0.53 6.49 -3.60
C GLY A 8 0.10 5.11 -3.68
N ASN A 9 1.43 5.01 -3.69
CA ASN A 9 2.14 3.74 -3.67
C ASN A 9 2.11 3.10 -2.28
N GLY A 10 2.06 1.78 -2.26
CA GLY A 10 2.11 0.99 -1.06
C GLY A 10 0.78 0.36 -0.63
N LEU A 11 0.89 -0.80 -0.01
CA LEU A 11 -0.24 -1.46 0.62
C LEU A 11 -0.59 -0.74 1.92
N TRP A 12 -1.89 -0.69 2.23
CA TRP A 12 -2.32 -0.25 3.55
C TRP A 12 -1.83 -1.26 4.59
N CYS A 13 -1.17 -0.74 5.64
CA CYS A 13 -0.66 -1.56 6.72
C CYS A 13 -1.78 -2.40 7.33
N SER A 14 -1.64 -3.72 7.32
CA SER A 14 -2.69 -4.61 7.82
C SER A 14 -2.88 -4.47 9.33
N CYS A 15 -1.81 -4.12 10.07
CA CYS A 15 -1.89 -3.85 11.51
C CYS A 15 -2.61 -2.54 11.86
N CYS A 16 -2.41 -1.48 11.08
CA CYS A 16 -3.03 -0.17 11.34
C CYS A 16 -4.42 -0.06 10.70
N PHE A 17 -4.64 -0.75 9.59
CA PHE A 17 -5.84 -0.67 8.77
C PHE A 17 -6.28 -2.08 8.31
N PRO A 18 -6.76 -2.93 9.23
CA PRO A 18 -7.16 -4.31 8.91
C PRO A 18 -8.35 -4.38 7.93
N ALA A 19 -9.19 -3.34 7.90
CA ALA A 19 -10.28 -3.21 6.95
C ALA A 19 -9.86 -2.63 5.58
N GLY A 20 -8.56 -2.49 5.32
CA GLY A 20 -8.02 -1.88 4.11
C GLY A 20 -8.09 -0.34 4.13
N ALA A 21 -8.20 0.24 2.95
CA ALA A 21 -8.07 1.69 2.77
C ALA A 21 -9.07 2.49 3.64
N PRO A 22 -8.59 3.38 4.53
CA PRO A 22 -9.46 4.20 5.36
C PRO A 22 -10.22 5.22 4.51
N ARG A 23 -11.53 5.33 4.75
CA ARG A 23 -12.41 6.29 4.05
C ARG A 23 -12.21 7.75 4.48
N SER A 24 -11.59 7.97 5.65
CA SER A 24 -11.44 9.30 6.24
C SER A 24 -10.11 9.95 5.88
N ARG A 25 -10.10 11.26 5.59
CA ARG A 25 -8.86 12.06 5.45
C ARG A 25 -8.00 12.11 6.72
N ASN A 26 -8.59 11.87 7.90
CA ASN A 26 -7.91 11.85 9.20
C ASN A 26 -7.29 10.48 9.56
N TRP A 27 -7.03 9.62 8.57
CA TRP A 27 -6.53 8.26 8.80
C TRP A 27 -5.21 8.22 9.56
N ARG A 28 -4.39 9.27 9.45
CA ARG A 28 -3.11 9.40 10.16
C ARG A 28 -3.24 9.28 11.68
N LYS A 29 -4.38 9.69 12.25
CA LYS A 29 -4.66 9.56 13.70
C LYS A 29 -4.84 8.12 14.18
N LYS A 30 -5.08 7.18 13.26
CA LYS A 30 -5.30 5.75 13.55
C LYS A 30 -4.02 4.92 13.41
N ILE A 31 -2.93 5.52 12.94
CA ILE A 31 -1.66 4.81 12.79
C ILE A 31 -1.09 4.55 14.18
N ARG A 32 -0.65 3.31 14.42
CA ARG A 32 0.04 2.95 15.66
C ARG A 32 1.49 3.47 15.60
N PRO A 33 1.91 4.35 16.53
CA PRO A 33 3.31 4.74 16.64
C PRO A 33 4.18 3.49 16.84
N GLY A 34 5.28 3.38 16.08
CA GLY A 34 6.19 2.22 16.19
C GLY A 34 5.66 0.91 15.60
N CYS A 35 4.67 0.95 14.70
CA CYS A 35 4.25 -0.25 13.98
C CYS A 35 5.41 -0.79 13.12
N ASN A 36 5.87 -2.01 13.39
CA ASN A 36 6.98 -2.64 12.66
C ASN A 36 6.70 -2.85 11.17
N GLU A 37 5.43 -3.03 10.80
CA GLU A 37 5.02 -3.30 9.42
C GLU A 37 5.13 -2.06 8.52
N CYS A 38 4.73 -0.89 9.03
CA CYS A 38 4.70 0.36 8.26
C CYS A 38 5.65 1.45 8.76
N ALA A 39 6.47 1.15 9.77
CA ALA A 39 7.35 2.09 10.46
C ALA A 39 6.65 3.39 10.93
N GLY A 40 5.34 3.34 11.20
CA GLY A 40 4.54 4.51 11.60
C GLY A 40 4.00 5.36 10.45
N GLU A 41 4.15 4.94 9.19
CA GLU A 41 3.63 5.68 8.02
C GLU A 41 2.19 5.29 7.65
N GLY A 42 1.68 4.17 8.17
CA GLY A 42 0.35 3.64 7.86
C GLY A 42 0.25 2.96 6.48
N ARG A 43 1.27 3.11 5.64
CA ARG A 43 1.44 2.43 4.36
C ARG A 43 2.79 1.73 4.30
N ILE A 44 2.83 0.63 3.58
CA ILE A 44 4.03 -0.15 3.30
C ILE A 44 4.50 0.25 1.91
N SER A 45 5.59 1.03 1.81
CA SER A 45 6.14 1.43 0.51
C SER A 45 6.60 0.20 -0.28
N LEU A 46 6.10 0.05 -1.50
CA LEU A 46 6.57 -0.99 -2.42
C LEU A 46 7.82 -0.52 -3.17
N THR A 47 8.65 -1.46 -3.60
CA THR A 47 9.72 -1.19 -4.57
C THR A 47 9.13 -0.97 -5.96
N ALA A 48 9.87 -0.29 -6.84
CA ALA A 48 9.46 -0.13 -8.24
C ALA A 48 9.17 -1.49 -8.91
N GLU A 49 9.98 -2.51 -8.63
CA GLU A 49 9.81 -3.85 -9.17
C GLU A 49 8.48 -4.49 -8.73
N GLN A 50 8.10 -4.32 -7.46
CA GLN A 50 6.84 -4.83 -6.93
C GLN A 50 5.63 -4.14 -7.58
N ILE A 51 5.74 -2.83 -7.83
CA ILE A 51 4.69 -2.06 -8.53
C ILE A 51 4.54 -2.58 -9.96
N ILE A 52 5.65 -2.74 -10.68
CA ILE A 52 5.65 -3.24 -12.06
C ILE A 52 5.07 -4.66 -12.11
N ALA A 53 5.51 -5.55 -11.21
CA ALA A 53 5.02 -6.92 -11.13
C ALA A 53 3.50 -6.98 -10.88
N ALA A 54 2.99 -6.18 -9.93
CA ALA A 54 1.56 -6.09 -9.65
C ALA A 54 0.77 -5.57 -10.86
N THR A 55 1.25 -4.52 -11.51
CA THR A 55 0.61 -3.92 -12.69
C THR A 55 0.54 -4.91 -13.86
N ILE A 56 1.62 -5.67 -14.09
CA ILE A 56 1.64 -6.72 -15.12
C ILE A 56 0.62 -7.81 -14.78
N ALA A 57 0.59 -8.28 -13.53
CA ALA A 57 -0.35 -9.31 -13.10
C ALA A 57 -1.82 -8.86 -13.28
N GLU A 58 -2.15 -7.63 -12.88
CA GLU A 58 -3.49 -7.04 -13.09
C GLU A 58 -3.85 -6.95 -14.57
N THR A 59 -2.90 -6.54 -15.42
CA THR A 59 -3.08 -6.43 -16.88
C THR A 59 -3.35 -7.80 -17.51
N VAL A 60 -2.59 -8.83 -17.11
CA VAL A 60 -2.79 -10.21 -17.57
C VAL A 60 -4.16 -10.72 -17.13
N ALA A 61 -4.53 -10.51 -15.86
CA ALA A 61 -5.82 -10.92 -15.33
C ALA A 61 -7.00 -10.17 -16.00
N TRP A 62 -6.82 -8.91 -16.40
CA TRP A 62 -7.80 -8.19 -17.20
C TRP A 62 -7.96 -8.78 -18.59
N ARG A 63 -6.86 -9.06 -19.29
CA ARG A 63 -6.88 -9.69 -20.62
C ARG A 63 -7.51 -11.09 -20.62
N ALA A 64 -7.30 -11.87 -19.56
CA ALA A 64 -7.90 -13.20 -19.44
C ALA A 64 -9.42 -13.17 -19.21
N ARG A 65 -9.96 -12.03 -18.79
CA ARG A 65 -11.41 -11.82 -18.57
C ARG A 65 -12.12 -11.16 -19.76
N ALA A 66 -11.37 -10.60 -20.70
CA ALA A 66 -11.85 -9.92 -21.90
C ALA A 66 -12.00 -10.91 -23.06
#